data_AF-A0A380MZ24-F1
#
_entry.id   AF-A0A380MZ24-F1
#
_cell.length_a   1.000
_cell.length_b   1.000
_cell.length_c   1.000
_cell.angle_alpha   90.00
_cell.angle_beta   90.00
_cell.angle_gamma   90.00
#
_symmetry.space_group_name_H-M   'P 1'
#
loop_
_entity.id
_entity.type
_entity.pdbx_description
1 polymer ?
#
loop_
_entity_poly.entity_id
_entity_poly.type
_entity_poly.pdbx_seq_one_letter_code
_entity_poly.pdbx_strand_id
1 'polypeptide(L)'
;MEVKVSPDALFDAQIKRIHEYKRQAPNVMHIVVDRYHRILANPNADWHPRVFIFAGKAASAYYMTKKIIRMINDVAKIINNDERIRDLIKVVFILNL
;
A
#
# COMPACT_ATOMS: atom_id res chain seq x y z
N MET A 1 9.18 7.04 10.00
CA MET A 1 8.10 6.22 10.60
C MET A 1 8.51 4.78 10.42
N GLU A 2 8.87 4.13 11.51
CA GLU A 2 9.17 2.69 11.52
C GLU A 2 7.84 1.93 11.47
N VAL A 3 7.62 1.09 10.46
CA VAL A 3 6.40 0.28 10.34
C VAL A 3 6.74 -1.13 10.79
N LYS A 4 6.14 -1.58 11.89
CA LYS A 4 6.23 -2.98 12.32
C LYS A 4 5.39 -3.84 11.39
N VAL A 5 6.01 -4.86 10.81
CA VAL A 5 5.38 -5.82 9.90
C VAL A 5 5.58 -7.23 10.44
N SER A 6 4.56 -8.08 10.32
CA SER A 6 4.68 -9.49 10.68
C SER A 6 5.47 -10.25 9.60
N PRO A 7 6.47 -11.07 9.97
CA PRO A 7 7.19 -11.94 9.03
C PRO A 7 6.29 -13.02 8.40
N ASP A 8 5.21 -13.40 9.07
CA ASP A 8 4.29 -14.44 8.62
C ASP A 8 3.29 -13.93 7.56
N ALA A 9 3.30 -12.62 7.29
CA ALA A 9 2.45 -12.02 6.28
C ALA A 9 3.03 -12.24 4.87
N LEU A 10 2.15 -12.29 3.88
CA LEU A 10 2.59 -12.32 2.49
C LEU A 10 3.13 -10.95 2.08
N PHE A 11 4.35 -10.90 1.59
CA PHE A 11 4.97 -9.67 1.09
C PHE A 11 4.68 -9.49 -0.40
N ASP A 12 3.89 -8.48 -0.73
CA ASP A 12 3.53 -8.10 -2.10
C ASP A 12 4.27 -6.82 -2.49
N ALA A 13 5.34 -6.97 -3.28
CA ALA A 13 6.27 -5.89 -3.57
C ALA A 13 6.16 -5.39 -5.02
N GLN A 14 5.80 -4.12 -5.18
CA GLN A 14 5.83 -3.41 -6.46
C GLN A 14 7.00 -2.41 -6.48
N ILE A 15 8.18 -2.92 -6.83
CA ILE A 15 9.43 -2.15 -6.86
C ILE A 15 9.78 -1.78 -8.30
N LYS A 16 9.57 -0.52 -8.67
CA LYS A 16 9.86 0.02 -10.03
C LYS A 16 9.82 1.54 -10.01
N ARG A 17 10.42 2.18 -11.03
CA ARG A 17 10.24 3.63 -11.26
C ARG A 17 8.75 4.00 -11.18
N ILE A 18 8.41 5.09 -10.52
CA ILE A 18 7.01 5.47 -10.39
C ILE A 18 6.58 6.16 -11.69
N HIS A 19 5.52 5.64 -12.32
CA HIS A 19 4.99 6.15 -13.59
C HIS A 19 3.60 5.57 -13.86
N GLU A 20 2.68 6.37 -14.40
CA GLU A 20 1.30 5.96 -14.73
C GLU A 20 1.19 4.62 -15.47
N TYR A 21 1.99 4.38 -16.53
CA TYR A 21 1.94 3.12 -17.28
C TYR A 21 2.34 1.89 -16.47
N LYS A 22 3.10 2.07 -15.38
CA LYS A 22 3.53 0.98 -14.49
C LYS A 22 2.45 0.59 -13.47
N ARG A 23 1.32 1.30 -13.49
CA ARG A 23 0.07 0.95 -12.80
C ARG A 23 0.24 0.79 -11.27
N GLN A 24 0.99 1.69 -10.62
CA GLN A 24 0.99 1.77 -9.16
C GLN A 24 -0.37 2.23 -8.62
N ALA A 25 -1.01 3.19 -9.29
CA ALA A 25 -2.32 3.69 -8.87
C ALA A 25 -3.42 2.62 -8.89
N PRO A 26 -3.57 1.80 -9.94
CA PRO A 26 -4.48 0.64 -9.91
C PRO A 26 -4.17 -0.36 -8.80
N ASN A 27 -2.89 -0.59 -8.47
CA ASN A 27 -2.54 -1.49 -7.37
C ASN A 27 -3.04 -0.94 -6.02
N VAL A 28 -2.87 0.37 -5.78
CA VAL A 28 -3.43 1.03 -4.59
C VAL A 28 -4.95 0.95 -4.56
N MET A 29 -5.62 1.17 -5.71
CA MET A 29 -7.07 1.04 -5.79
C MET A 29 -7.53 -0.38 -5.47
N HIS A 30 -6.81 -1.41 -5.91
CA HIS A 30 -7.10 -2.79 -5.53
C HIS A 30 -6.99 -3.01 -4.00
N ILE A 31 -5.97 -2.44 -3.35
CA ILE A 31 -5.81 -2.52 -1.88
C ILE A 31 -7.01 -1.87 -1.17
N VAL A 32 -7.44 -0.70 -1.60
CA VAL A 32 -8.53 0.05 -0.95
C VAL A 32 -9.90 -0.54 -1.30
N VAL A 33 -10.19 -0.70 -2.59
CA VAL A 33 -11.53 -1.05 -3.09
C VAL A 33 -11.86 -2.52 -2.81
N ASP A 34 -10.93 -3.43 -3.05
CA ASP A 34 -11.18 -4.86 -2.87
C ASP A 34 -10.76 -5.31 -1.46
N ARG A 35 -9.46 -5.24 -1.14
CA ARG A 35 -8.94 -5.87 0.08
C ARG A 35 -9.50 -5.23 1.34
N TYR A 36 -9.40 -3.91 1.47
CA TYR A 36 -9.79 -3.19 2.68
C TYR A 36 -11.31 -3.25 2.92
N HIS A 37 -12.12 -2.95 1.91
CA HIS A 37 -13.58 -3.01 2.08
C HIS A 37 -14.11 -4.43 2.30
N ARG A 38 -13.52 -5.47 1.69
CA ARG A 38 -13.96 -6.85 1.93
C ARG A 38 -13.63 -7.33 3.33
N ILE A 39 -12.49 -6.94 3.89
CA ILE A 39 -12.17 -7.23 5.30
C ILE A 39 -13.18 -6.54 6.22
N LEU A 40 -13.52 -5.28 5.95
CA LEU A 40 -14.52 -4.57 6.76
C LEU A 40 -15.93 -5.16 6.63
N ALA A 41 -16.30 -5.64 5.44
CA ALA A 41 -17.61 -6.24 5.19
C ALA A 41 -17.74 -7.64 5.82
N ASN A 42 -16.66 -8.42 5.86
CA ASN A 42 -16.64 -9.73 6.50
C ASN A 42 -15.36 -9.93 7.33
N PRO A 43 -15.31 -9.41 8.56
CA PRO A 43 -14.12 -9.48 9.41
C PRO A 43 -13.76 -10.89 9.87
N ASN A 44 -14.74 -11.81 9.87
CA ASN A 44 -14.60 -13.17 10.39
C ASN A 44 -14.21 -14.19 9.31
N ALA A 45 -13.98 -13.77 8.07
CA ALA A 45 -13.47 -14.64 7.03
C ALA A 45 -11.99 -14.99 7.24
N ASP A 46 -11.52 -16.04 6.56
CA ASP A 46 -10.13 -16.48 6.60
C ASP A 46 -9.22 -15.56 5.76
N TRP A 47 -8.80 -14.45 6.37
CA TRP A 47 -7.92 -13.47 5.74
C TRP A 47 -6.46 -13.77 6.05
N HIS A 48 -5.67 -13.97 4.99
CA HIS A 48 -4.22 -14.00 5.14
C HIS A 48 -3.63 -12.59 5.23
N PRO A 49 -2.78 -12.30 6.24
CA PRO A 49 -2.08 -11.04 6.37
C PRO A 49 -1.24 -10.74 5.13
N ARG A 50 -1.26 -9.49 4.66
CA ARG A 50 -0.46 -9.05 3.50
C ARG A 50 0.19 -7.69 3.76
N VAL A 51 1.46 -7.60 3.41
CA VAL A 51 2.26 -6.37 3.45
C VAL A 51 2.51 -5.92 2.01
N PHE A 52 1.93 -4.79 1.63
CA PHE A 52 2.14 -4.18 0.33
C PHE A 52 3.33 -3.23 0.39
N ILE A 53 4.37 -3.51 -0.38
CA ILE A 53 5.59 -2.72 -0.44
C ILE A 53 5.66 -1.99 -1.78
N PHE A 54 5.74 -0.68 -1.73
CA PHE A 54 6.02 0.17 -2.88
C PHE A 54 7.40 0.79 -2.73
N ALA A 55 8.20 0.75 -3.78
CA ALA A 55 9.48 1.44 -3.80
C ALA A 55 9.83 1.90 -5.22
N GLY A 56 10.41 3.09 -5.33
CA GLY A 56 10.81 3.62 -6.63
C GLY A 56 11.16 5.09 -6.60
N LYS A 57 11.94 5.52 -7.60
CA LYS A 57 12.25 6.94 -7.84
C LYS A 57 11.19 7.58 -8.72
N ALA A 58 10.96 8.87 -8.48
CA ALA A 58 10.13 9.74 -9.29
C ALA A 58 10.99 10.81 -9.97
N ALA A 59 10.75 11.07 -11.25
CA ALA A 59 11.37 12.22 -11.91
C ALA A 59 10.80 13.52 -11.30
N SER A 60 11.68 14.48 -10.97
CA SER A 60 11.32 15.73 -10.29
C SER A 60 10.32 16.58 -11.07
N ALA A 61 10.37 16.53 -12.41
CA ALA A 61 9.48 17.25 -13.33
C ALA A 61 8.09 16.60 -13.48
N TYR A 62 7.92 15.32 -13.10
CA TYR A 62 6.65 14.61 -13.31
C TYR A 62 5.68 14.82 -12.14
N TYR A 63 4.81 15.82 -12.28
CA TYR A 63 3.82 16.19 -11.27
C TYR A 63 2.87 15.03 -10.89
N MET A 64 2.36 14.28 -11.88
CA MET A 64 1.47 13.13 -11.62
C MET A 64 2.15 12.02 -10.83
N THR A 65 3.45 11.82 -11.04
CA THR A 65 4.22 10.82 -10.29
C THR A 65 4.29 11.18 -8.81
N LYS A 66 4.48 12.45 -8.47
CA LYS A 66 4.43 12.94 -7.09
C LYS A 66 3.04 12.76 -6.47
N LYS A 67 1.97 12.96 -7.24
CA LYS A 67 0.60 12.68 -6.78
C LYS A 67 0.38 11.20 -6.46
N ILE A 68 0.89 10.28 -7.28
CA ILE A 68 0.80 8.84 -7.01
C ILE A 68 1.53 8.49 -5.71
N ILE A 69 2.75 9.02 -5.50
CA ILE A 69 3.49 8.80 -4.25
C ILE A 69 2.71 9.36 -3.06
N ARG A 70 2.15 10.57 -3.17
CA ARG A 70 1.32 11.16 -2.13
C ARG A 70 0.11 10.28 -1.81
N MET A 71 -0.59 9.81 -2.84
CA MET A 71 -1.73 8.90 -2.68
C MET A 71 -1.34 7.60 -1.96
N ILE A 72 -0.22 6.96 -2.33
CA ILE A 72 0.25 5.75 -1.63
C ILE A 72 0.51 6.05 -0.14
N ASN A 73 1.18 7.16 0.16
CA ASN A 73 1.50 7.53 1.54
C ASN A 73 0.25 7.87 2.36
N ASP A 74 -0.71 8.58 1.77
CA ASP A 74 -1.96 8.94 2.46
C ASP A 74 -2.81 7.69 2.73
N VAL A 75 -2.90 6.77 1.76
CA VAL A 75 -3.55 5.46 1.95
C VAL A 75 -2.83 4.63 3.01
N ALA A 76 -1.49 4.60 2.99
CA ALA A 76 -0.71 3.87 3.98
C ALA A 76 -0.96 4.39 5.41
N LYS A 77 -1.06 5.71 5.59
CA LYS A 77 -1.39 6.31 6.89
C LYS A 77 -2.78 5.90 7.38
N ILE A 78 -3.77 5.85 6.48
CA ILE A 78 -5.13 5.47 6.87
C ILE A 78 -5.18 3.98 7.24
N ILE A 79 -4.69 3.10 6.37
CA ILE A 79 -4.78 1.64 6.56
C ILE A 79 -3.95 1.18 7.75
N ASN A 80 -2.71 1.68 7.90
CA ASN A 80 -1.83 1.22 8.96
C ASN A 80 -2.27 1.66 10.36
N ASN A 81 -3.11 2.69 10.48
CA ASN A 81 -3.67 3.18 11.74
C ASN A 81 -5.14 2.76 11.95
N ASP A 82 -5.72 1.93 11.07
CA ASP A 82 -7.09 1.46 11.22
C ASP A 82 -7.15 0.21 12.10
N GLU A 83 -7.63 0.38 13.34
CA GLU A 83 -7.76 -0.70 14.33
C GLU A 83 -8.64 -1.86 13.84
N ARG A 84 -9.59 -1.61 12.91
CA ARG A 84 -10.49 -2.63 12.37
C ARG A 84 -9.76 -3.65 11.49
N ILE A 85 -8.67 -3.24 10.86
CA ILE A 85 -7.83 -4.09 10.00
C ILE A 85 -6.85 -4.93 10.83
N ARG A 86 -6.59 -4.53 12.08
CA ARG A 86 -5.61 -5.15 12.99
C ARG A 86 -4.21 -5.15 12.34
N ASP A 87 -3.79 -6.30 11.81
CA ASP A 87 -2.54 -6.49 11.08
C ASP A 87 -2.72 -7.27 9.77
N LEU A 88 -3.96 -7.36 9.26
CA LEU A 88 -4.26 -8.10 8.03
C LEU A 88 -3.76 -7.38 6.77
N ILE A 89 -3.67 -6.05 6.81
CA ILE A 89 -3.10 -5.24 5.74
C ILE A 89 -2.10 -4.27 6.34
N LYS A 90 -0.89 -4.25 5.78
CA LYS A 90 0.06 -3.14 5.94
C LYS A 90 0.45 -2.60 4.58
N VAL A 91 0.61 -1.29 4.47
CA VAL A 91 1.12 -0.63 3.26
C VAL A 91 2.36 0.16 3.62
N VAL A 92 3.45 -0.08 2.91
CA VAL A 92 4.75 0.55 3.13
C VAL A 92 5.23 1.16 1.84
N PHE A 93 5.64 2.43 1.90
CA PHE A 93 6.36 3.08 0.82
C PHE A 93 7.81 3.35 1.24
N ILE A 94 8.77 2.72 0.57
CA ILE A 94 10.20 2.90 0.82
C ILE A 94 10.71 3.99 -0.11
N LEU A 95 11.03 5.15 0.48
CA LEU A 95 11.67 6.25 -0.23
C LEU A 95 13.18 6.04 -0.19
N ASN A 96 13.82 6.02 -1.36
CA ASN A 96 15.27 6.19 -1.47
C ASN A 96 15.52 7.44 -2.32
N LEU A 97 16.03 8.49 -1.68
CA LEU A 97 16.38 9.76 -2.31
C LEU A 97 17.45 9.52 -3.39
#